data_AF-A0A804M194-F1
#
_entry.id   AF-A0A804M194-F1
#
_cell.length_a   1.000
_cell.length_b   1.000
_cell.length_c   1.000
_cell.angle_alpha   90.00
_cell.angle_beta   90.00
_cell.angle_gamma   90.00
#
_symmetry.space_group_name_H-M   'P 1'
#
loop_
_entity.id
_entity.type
_entity.pdbx_description
1 polymer ?
#
loop_
_entity_poly.entity_id
_entity_poly.type
_entity_poly.pdbx_seq_one_letter_code
_entity_poly.pdbx_strand_id
1 'polypeptide(L)'
;MDFQVVVLAGGTSEKLSPLVSKDVPKALLPVANRPVLSYALDLLEASDLKDLIVVEGQEAAQLVDAWVSSAYLDRLRVEVVVVSEDLGSAGALRAISKRLMANDILVVSGDLVTDVLPGAVAATHRRNGAAVTALLCSVPVSGPSDTSSSSGKDKAKKPNRLNIVGLDRSKQFLLHIVSGTDVEKDIQVHKRKIQAVGQMEIRSDLMDAHLYAFKRTILQDVLEQKEAYRSIRLEVLPYLVRSQLRSTPSGGSGTSVDEIESSAFQSSGNLQCLSQHRVIAPSAFKQDVLSRSSGGHRCCAYIASKSKYCHRLNSIQSYCDINRDVIGEVSHLSGYSFSAQNNIIHPSSVLGSKTTDHTVFLLRVHSLVTSVV
;
A
#
# COMPACT_ATOMS: atom_id res chain seq x y z
N MET A 1 9.77 -15.93 -11.20
CA MET A 1 10.11 -14.52 -10.92
C MET A 1 11.02 -14.52 -9.70
N ASP A 2 12.15 -13.80 -9.69
CA ASP A 2 13.07 -13.78 -8.53
C ASP A 2 12.62 -12.78 -7.45
N PHE A 3 11.33 -12.79 -7.13
CA PHE A 3 10.75 -11.97 -6.06
C PHE A 3 10.41 -12.86 -4.88
N GLN A 4 10.80 -12.41 -3.69
CA GLN A 4 10.25 -12.97 -2.46
C GLN A 4 9.05 -12.14 -2.03
N VAL A 5 7.93 -12.80 -1.74
CA VAL A 5 6.68 -12.11 -1.42
C VAL A 5 6.48 -12.07 0.09
N VAL A 6 6.17 -10.88 0.59
CA VAL A 6 5.78 -10.64 1.98
C VAL A 6 4.35 -10.09 1.98
N VAL A 7 3.45 -10.78 2.69
CA VAL A 7 2.08 -10.33 2.92
C VAL A 7 1.99 -9.75 4.34
N LEU A 8 1.72 -8.46 4.44
CA LEU A 8 1.52 -7.77 5.71
C LEU A 8 0.04 -7.83 6.07
N ALA A 9 -0.31 -8.75 6.96
CA ALA A 9 -1.69 -8.95 7.39
C ALA A 9 -1.94 -8.42 8.81
N GLY A 10 -0.86 -8.22 9.59
CA GLY A 10 -0.93 -7.66 10.94
C GLY A 10 -1.19 -6.14 11.01
N GLY A 11 -1.55 -5.71 12.23
CA GLY A 11 -1.71 -4.31 12.60
C GLY A 11 -3.08 -4.00 13.20
N THR A 12 -3.08 -3.40 14.38
CA THR A 12 -4.30 -3.03 15.10
C THR A 12 -5.08 -1.98 14.29
N SER A 13 -6.33 -2.28 13.97
CA SER A 13 -7.20 -1.39 13.19
C SER A 13 -8.37 -0.90 14.03
N GLU A 14 -8.12 0.08 14.88
CA GLU A 14 -9.16 0.74 15.71
C GLU A 14 -10.33 1.27 14.88
N LYS A 15 -10.05 1.71 13.63
CA LYS A 15 -11.04 2.22 12.68
C LYS A 15 -12.05 1.17 12.19
N LEU A 16 -11.79 -0.10 12.46
CA LEU A 16 -12.66 -1.22 12.14
C LEU A 16 -13.37 -1.79 13.37
N SER A 17 -13.19 -1.19 14.56
CA SER A 17 -14.01 -1.55 15.71
C SER A 17 -15.48 -1.16 15.45
N PRO A 18 -16.46 -2.06 15.66
CA PRO A 18 -16.39 -3.34 16.38
C PRO A 18 -16.26 -4.61 15.49
N LEU A 19 -16.02 -4.46 14.18
CA LEU A 19 -15.91 -5.61 13.25
C LEU A 19 -14.70 -6.49 13.52
N VAL A 20 -13.58 -5.89 13.94
CA VAL A 20 -12.36 -6.60 14.31
C VAL A 20 -12.37 -6.85 15.82
N SER A 21 -12.20 -8.11 16.20
CA SER A 21 -12.12 -8.56 17.59
C SER A 21 -10.97 -9.55 17.75
N LYS A 22 -10.72 -10.02 18.98
CA LYS A 22 -9.72 -11.06 19.23
C LYS A 22 -10.04 -12.38 18.53
N ASP A 23 -11.33 -12.68 18.38
CA ASP A 23 -11.80 -13.91 17.74
C ASP A 23 -11.79 -13.81 16.21
N VAL A 24 -11.91 -12.58 15.67
CA VAL A 24 -11.94 -12.31 14.23
C VAL A 24 -10.88 -11.27 13.89
N PRO A 25 -9.64 -11.70 13.57
CA PRO A 25 -8.60 -10.78 13.16
C PRO A 25 -8.96 -10.15 11.82
N LYS A 26 -8.39 -8.98 11.55
CA LYS A 26 -8.67 -8.21 10.33
C LYS A 26 -8.44 -9.04 9.05
N ALA A 27 -7.37 -9.81 9.00
CA ALA A 27 -7.02 -10.67 7.87
C ALA A 27 -8.11 -11.71 7.55
N LEU A 28 -8.86 -12.14 8.56
CA LEU A 28 -9.94 -13.13 8.45
C LEU A 28 -11.34 -12.50 8.40
N LEU A 29 -11.44 -11.17 8.35
CA LEU A 29 -12.72 -10.49 8.26
C LEU A 29 -13.43 -10.89 6.95
N PRO A 30 -14.71 -11.34 7.01
CA PRO A 30 -15.40 -11.88 5.85
C PRO A 30 -15.87 -10.76 4.91
N VAL A 31 -15.41 -10.78 3.67
CA VAL A 31 -15.88 -9.94 2.56
C VAL A 31 -16.52 -10.86 1.53
N ALA A 32 -17.81 -10.66 1.24
CA ALA A 32 -18.62 -11.52 0.38
C ALA A 32 -18.49 -13.01 0.76
N ASN A 33 -18.57 -13.32 2.07
CA ASN A 33 -18.41 -14.65 2.66
C ASN A 33 -17.02 -15.30 2.47
N ARG A 34 -15.97 -14.53 2.15
CA ARG A 34 -14.59 -15.00 2.09
C ARG A 34 -13.68 -14.14 2.96
N PRO A 35 -12.69 -14.71 3.67
CA PRO A 35 -11.68 -13.92 4.39
C PRO A 35 -10.99 -12.90 3.49
N VAL A 36 -10.79 -11.66 3.94
CA VAL A 36 -10.15 -10.62 3.12
C VAL A 36 -8.75 -11.03 2.62
N LEU A 37 -8.01 -11.79 3.43
CA LEU A 37 -6.69 -12.30 3.06
C LEU A 37 -6.74 -13.21 1.82
N SER A 38 -7.85 -13.91 1.58
CA SER A 38 -8.00 -14.80 0.42
C SER A 38 -7.86 -14.06 -0.91
N TYR A 39 -8.34 -12.81 -1.00
CA TYR A 39 -8.23 -12.01 -2.23
C TYR A 39 -6.76 -11.70 -2.57
N ALA A 40 -5.92 -11.45 -1.56
CA ALA A 40 -4.49 -11.22 -1.77
C ALA A 40 -3.77 -12.52 -2.14
N LEU A 41 -4.09 -13.65 -1.48
CA LEU A 41 -3.47 -14.95 -1.74
C LEU A 41 -3.86 -15.51 -3.13
N ASP A 42 -5.13 -15.43 -3.52
CA ASP A 42 -5.59 -15.85 -4.84
C ASP A 42 -4.91 -15.05 -5.96
N LEU A 43 -4.72 -13.75 -5.75
CA LEU A 43 -4.04 -12.87 -6.70
C LEU A 43 -2.55 -13.25 -6.87
N LEU A 44 -1.91 -13.66 -5.78
CA LEU A 44 -0.52 -14.14 -5.77
C LEU A 44 -0.39 -15.51 -6.45
N GLU A 45 -1.32 -16.42 -6.16
CA GLU A 45 -1.41 -17.72 -6.81
C GLU A 45 -1.63 -17.58 -8.33
N ALA A 46 -2.56 -16.72 -8.75
CA ALA A 46 -2.80 -16.41 -10.16
C ALA A 46 -1.57 -15.80 -10.87
N SER A 47 -0.62 -15.27 -10.10
CA SER A 47 0.65 -14.74 -10.60
C SER A 47 1.81 -15.75 -10.52
N ASP A 48 1.51 -17.02 -10.19
CA ASP A 48 2.48 -18.11 -9.97
C ASP A 48 3.54 -17.78 -8.89
N LEU A 49 3.14 -17.00 -7.89
CA LEU A 49 3.96 -16.66 -6.72
C LEU A 49 3.57 -17.60 -5.57
N LYS A 50 4.27 -18.72 -5.46
CA LYS A 50 3.93 -19.82 -4.55
C LYS A 50 4.58 -19.72 -3.16
N ASP A 51 5.71 -19.02 -3.07
CA ASP A 51 6.49 -18.90 -1.83
C ASP A 51 6.20 -17.57 -1.14
N LEU A 52 5.43 -17.61 -0.05
CA LEU A 52 4.90 -16.44 0.63
C LEU A 52 5.30 -16.41 2.10
N ILE A 53 5.66 -15.23 2.59
CA ILE A 53 5.83 -14.97 4.02
C ILE A 53 4.66 -14.08 4.46
N VAL A 54 3.77 -14.59 5.30
CA VAL A 54 2.69 -13.80 5.90
C VAL A 54 3.15 -13.31 7.26
N VAL A 55 3.09 -12.00 7.49
CA VAL A 55 3.46 -11.38 8.77
C VAL A 55 2.21 -10.94 9.51
N GLU A 56 2.03 -11.48 10.71
CA GLU A 56 0.83 -11.31 11.51
C GLU A 56 1.15 -11.02 12.98
N GLY A 57 0.19 -10.40 13.68
CA GLY A 57 0.23 -10.16 15.11
C GLY A 57 0.19 -11.45 15.95
N GLN A 58 0.72 -11.41 17.16
CA GLN A 58 0.77 -12.59 18.06
C GLN A 58 -0.60 -13.19 18.37
N GLU A 59 -1.63 -12.35 18.56
CA GLU A 59 -2.98 -12.85 18.87
C GLU A 59 -3.63 -13.52 17.65
N ALA A 60 -3.37 -13.00 16.44
CA ALA A 60 -4.01 -13.44 15.20
C ALA A 60 -3.26 -14.54 14.44
N ALA A 61 -1.95 -14.69 14.66
CA ALA A 61 -1.09 -15.54 13.85
C ALA A 61 -1.52 -17.03 13.87
N GLN A 62 -1.94 -17.56 15.01
CA GLN A 62 -2.37 -18.97 15.12
C GLN A 62 -3.63 -19.24 14.29
N LEU A 63 -4.60 -18.33 14.32
CA LEU A 63 -5.84 -18.45 13.55
C LEU A 63 -5.57 -18.32 12.05
N VAL A 64 -4.71 -17.36 11.67
CA VAL A 64 -4.32 -17.18 10.27
C VAL A 64 -3.55 -18.38 9.73
N ASP A 65 -2.61 -18.93 10.51
CA ASP A 65 -1.82 -20.12 10.13
C ASP A 65 -2.70 -21.36 9.93
N ALA A 66 -3.62 -21.63 10.86
CA ALA A 66 -4.57 -22.74 10.75
C ALA A 66 -5.50 -22.58 9.52
N TRP A 67 -5.99 -21.37 9.27
CA TRP A 67 -6.85 -21.09 8.12
C TRP A 67 -6.09 -21.23 6.80
N VAL A 68 -4.89 -20.65 6.68
CA VAL A 68 -4.09 -20.74 5.44
C VAL A 68 -3.70 -22.19 5.15
N SER A 69 -3.26 -22.92 6.18
CA SER A 69 -2.84 -24.33 6.05
C SER A 69 -3.98 -25.23 5.58
N SER A 70 -5.22 -24.93 5.97
CA SER A 70 -6.40 -25.69 5.52
C SER A 70 -6.93 -25.25 4.15
N ALA A 71 -6.95 -23.94 3.86
CA ALA A 71 -7.55 -23.39 2.64
C ALA A 71 -6.64 -23.48 1.40
N TYR A 72 -5.32 -23.39 1.58
CA TYR A 72 -4.34 -23.34 0.48
C TYR A 72 -3.37 -24.53 0.49
N LEU A 73 -3.76 -25.64 1.12
CA LEU A 73 -3.00 -26.89 1.13
C LEU A 73 -2.57 -27.27 -0.30
N ASP A 74 -1.29 -27.57 -0.48
CA ASP A 74 -0.64 -27.93 -1.75
C ASP A 74 -0.66 -26.87 -2.88
N ARG A 75 -1.35 -25.74 -2.69
CA ARG A 75 -1.44 -24.65 -3.67
C ARG A 75 -0.38 -23.57 -3.46
N LEU A 76 -0.18 -23.18 -2.19
CA LEU A 76 0.79 -22.15 -1.78
C LEU A 76 1.67 -22.67 -0.64
N ARG A 77 2.95 -22.28 -0.65
CA ARG A 77 3.88 -22.49 0.46
C ARG A 77 3.92 -21.20 1.28
N VAL A 78 3.14 -21.17 2.35
CA VAL A 78 3.00 -20.00 3.21
C VAL A 78 3.70 -20.23 4.53
N GLU A 79 4.62 -19.33 4.88
CA GLU A 79 5.23 -19.26 6.21
C GLU A 79 4.59 -18.10 6.98
N VAL A 80 3.90 -18.39 8.08
CA VAL A 80 3.35 -17.36 8.98
C VAL A 80 4.40 -16.98 10.01
N VAL A 81 4.78 -15.70 10.04
CA VAL A 81 5.76 -15.15 10.98
C VAL A 81 5.07 -14.23 11.97
N VAL A 82 5.24 -14.54 13.25
CA VAL A 82 4.69 -13.77 14.36
C VAL A 82 5.55 -12.53 14.62
N VAL A 83 4.92 -11.36 14.61
CA VAL A 83 5.55 -10.09 14.97
C VAL A 83 4.65 -9.31 15.93
N SER A 84 5.25 -8.54 16.84
CA SER A 84 4.50 -7.62 17.71
C SER A 84 3.75 -6.57 16.88
N GLU A 85 2.46 -6.37 17.18
CA GLU A 85 1.59 -5.44 16.45
C GLU A 85 2.03 -3.97 16.57
N ASP A 86 2.72 -3.62 17.66
CA ASP A 86 3.16 -2.26 17.97
C ASP A 86 4.26 -1.74 17.03
N LEU A 87 4.93 -2.64 16.31
CA LEU A 87 6.06 -2.32 15.44
C LEU A 87 5.64 -1.64 14.12
N GLY A 88 4.36 -1.76 13.75
CA GLY A 88 3.83 -1.26 12.48
C GLY A 88 4.40 -2.00 11.26
N SER A 89 4.03 -1.57 10.05
CA SER A 89 4.42 -2.24 8.81
C SER A 89 5.93 -2.20 8.51
N ALA A 90 6.61 -1.10 8.84
CA ALA A 90 8.06 -1.01 8.63
C ALA A 90 8.83 -1.84 9.67
N GLY A 91 8.39 -1.83 10.92
CA GLY A 91 8.97 -2.67 11.97
C GLY A 91 8.72 -4.16 11.73
N ALA A 92 7.56 -4.52 11.18
CA ALA A 92 7.27 -5.88 10.71
C ALA A 92 8.26 -6.36 9.64
N LEU A 93 8.52 -5.54 8.62
CA LEU A 93 9.55 -5.85 7.62
C LEU A 93 10.96 -5.91 8.23
N ARG A 94 11.27 -5.06 9.21
CA ARG A 94 12.55 -5.08 9.92
C ARG A 94 12.76 -6.39 10.68
N ALA A 95 11.72 -6.92 11.32
CA ALA A 95 11.79 -8.17 12.06
C ALA A 95 12.12 -9.37 11.16
N ILE A 96 11.64 -9.37 9.91
CA ILE A 96 11.90 -10.43 8.94
C ILE A 96 13.07 -10.15 7.99
N SER A 97 13.73 -9.00 8.10
CA SER A 97 14.73 -8.53 7.12
C SER A 97 15.87 -9.52 6.89
N LYS A 98 16.25 -10.28 7.93
CA LYS A 98 17.29 -11.32 7.90
C LYS A 98 16.86 -12.61 7.20
N ARG A 99 15.54 -12.84 7.05
CA ARG A 99 14.96 -13.99 6.32
C ARG A 99 14.79 -13.68 4.82
N LEU A 100 14.91 -12.41 4.44
CA LEU A 100 14.76 -11.98 3.05
C LEU A 100 16.06 -12.24 2.28
N MET A 101 16.01 -13.21 1.35
CA MET A 101 17.19 -13.67 0.61
C MET A 101 17.17 -13.22 -0.85
N ALA A 102 16.00 -13.01 -1.44
CA ALA A 102 15.86 -12.60 -2.83
C ALA A 102 16.39 -11.18 -3.08
N ASN A 103 16.74 -10.86 -4.32
CA ASN A 103 17.22 -9.53 -4.68
C ASN A 103 16.11 -8.47 -4.63
N ASP A 104 14.90 -8.85 -5.04
CA ASP A 104 13.74 -7.98 -5.05
C ASP A 104 12.66 -8.57 -4.12
N ILE A 105 12.01 -7.70 -3.34
CA ILE A 105 11.00 -8.04 -2.35
C ILE A 105 9.68 -7.42 -2.78
N LEU A 106 8.64 -8.24 -2.90
CA LEU A 106 7.29 -7.81 -3.18
C LEU A 106 6.49 -7.78 -1.88
N VAL A 107 6.09 -6.60 -1.44
CA VAL A 107 5.31 -6.39 -0.23
C VAL A 107 3.86 -6.14 -0.63
N VAL A 108 2.93 -6.94 -0.11
CA VAL A 108 1.49 -6.84 -0.37
C VAL A 108 0.76 -6.71 0.96
N SER A 109 -0.27 -5.88 1.03
CA SER A 109 -1.11 -5.77 2.22
C SER A 109 -2.20 -6.83 2.19
N GLY A 110 -2.42 -7.54 3.29
CA GLY A 110 -3.44 -8.58 3.42
C GLY A 110 -4.88 -8.07 3.41
N ASP A 111 -5.07 -6.74 3.49
CA ASP A 111 -6.36 -6.05 3.43
C ASP A 111 -6.67 -5.43 2.06
N LEU A 112 -5.85 -5.72 1.04
CA LEU A 112 -5.99 -5.22 -0.32
C LEU A 112 -6.87 -6.16 -1.16
N VAL A 113 -7.95 -5.61 -1.71
CA VAL A 113 -8.81 -6.29 -2.69
C VAL A 113 -8.60 -5.62 -4.05
N THR A 114 -8.01 -6.34 -5.01
CA THR A 114 -7.66 -5.77 -6.32
C THR A 114 -7.59 -6.79 -7.45
N ASP A 115 -7.88 -6.31 -8.67
CA ASP A 115 -7.68 -7.03 -9.94
C ASP A 115 -6.30 -6.78 -10.58
N VAL A 116 -5.46 -5.98 -9.92
CA VAL A 116 -4.17 -5.59 -10.47
C VAL A 116 -3.15 -6.68 -10.17
N LEU A 117 -2.73 -7.39 -11.21
CA LEU A 117 -1.71 -8.43 -11.08
C LEU A 117 -0.39 -7.85 -10.52
N PRO A 118 0.14 -8.39 -9.41
CA PRO A 118 1.41 -7.96 -8.84
C PRO A 118 2.59 -8.07 -9.83
N GLY A 119 2.49 -9.00 -10.79
CA GLY A 119 3.45 -9.13 -11.88
C GLY A 119 3.64 -7.86 -12.73
N ALA A 120 2.61 -7.03 -12.88
CA ALA A 120 2.73 -5.75 -13.61
C ALA A 120 3.59 -4.73 -12.84
N VAL A 121 3.46 -4.72 -11.51
CA VAL A 121 4.27 -3.86 -10.62
C VAL A 121 5.71 -4.36 -10.59
N ALA A 122 5.91 -5.68 -10.48
CA ALA A 122 7.22 -6.32 -10.54
C ALA A 122 7.94 -6.08 -11.89
N ALA A 123 7.22 -6.16 -13.01
CA ALA A 123 7.77 -5.88 -14.34
C ALA A 123 8.22 -4.42 -14.47
N THR A 124 7.41 -3.48 -13.96
CA THR A 124 7.75 -2.04 -13.94
C THR A 124 8.99 -1.78 -13.07
N HIS A 125 9.07 -2.44 -11.91
CA HIS A 125 10.21 -2.36 -11.00
C HIS A 125 11.51 -2.77 -11.67
N ARG A 126 11.53 -3.95 -12.32
CA ARG A 126 12.70 -4.49 -13.01
C ARG A 126 13.09 -3.66 -14.22
N ARG A 127 12.12 -3.26 -15.05
CA ARG A 127 12.36 -2.44 -16.25
C ARG A 127 13.06 -1.13 -15.92
N ASN A 128 12.69 -0.52 -14.80
CA ASN A 128 13.21 0.78 -14.39
C ASN A 128 14.38 0.67 -13.40
N GLY A 129 14.77 -0.53 -12.96
CA GLY A 129 15.79 -0.74 -11.92
C GLY A 129 15.54 0.16 -10.71
N ALA A 130 14.29 0.24 -10.27
CA ALA A 130 13.87 1.17 -9.23
C ALA A 130 14.28 0.66 -7.84
N ALA A 131 14.46 1.57 -6.89
CA ALA A 131 14.59 1.23 -5.48
C ALA A 131 13.28 0.77 -4.87
N VAL A 132 12.19 1.44 -5.26
CA VAL A 132 10.82 1.08 -4.89
C VAL A 132 9.90 1.37 -6.07
N THR A 133 8.91 0.51 -6.28
CA THR A 133 7.79 0.74 -7.19
C THR A 133 6.50 0.56 -6.42
N ALA A 134 5.69 1.61 -6.33
CA ALA A 134 4.42 1.59 -5.61
C ALA A 134 3.22 1.46 -6.55
N LEU A 135 2.24 0.63 -6.17
CA LEU A 135 0.95 0.58 -6.83
C LEU A 135 0.07 1.74 -6.37
N LEU A 136 -0.31 2.59 -7.33
CA LEU A 136 -1.25 3.68 -7.12
C LEU A 136 -2.55 3.40 -7.87
N CYS A 137 -3.67 3.52 -7.17
CA CYS A 137 -5.01 3.28 -7.69
C CYS A 137 -5.84 4.56 -7.61
N SER A 138 -6.86 4.70 -8.46
CA SER A 138 -7.83 5.78 -8.28
C SER A 138 -8.58 5.59 -6.96
N VAL A 139 -8.85 6.69 -6.25
CA VAL A 139 -9.68 6.65 -5.04
C VAL A 139 -11.08 6.17 -5.45
N PRO A 140 -11.58 5.06 -4.88
CA PRO A 140 -12.91 4.57 -5.22
C PRO A 140 -13.97 5.55 -4.73
N VAL A 141 -15.08 5.59 -5.47
CA VAL A 141 -16.22 6.43 -5.11
C VAL A 141 -16.97 5.70 -4.00
N SER A 142 -16.78 6.17 -2.76
CA SER A 142 -17.60 5.67 -1.64
C SER A 142 -19.08 5.99 -1.90
N GLY A 143 -19.95 5.04 -1.52
CA GLY A 143 -21.40 5.25 -1.58
C GLY A 143 -21.85 6.43 -0.71
N PRO A 144 -23.10 6.89 -0.84
CA PRO A 144 -23.64 7.93 0.04
C PRO A 144 -23.47 7.46 1.49
N SER A 145 -22.65 8.16 2.27
CA SER A 145 -22.49 7.84 3.67
C SER A 145 -23.78 8.22 4.39
N ASP A 146 -24.44 7.27 5.06
CA ASP A 146 -25.60 7.51 5.93
C ASP A 146 -25.22 8.25 7.23
N THR A 147 -24.31 9.22 7.16
CA THR A 147 -24.02 10.15 8.27
C THR A 147 -24.85 11.43 8.19
N SER A 148 -25.95 11.45 7.44
CA SER A 148 -26.88 12.59 7.38
C SER A 148 -28.31 12.26 7.79
N SER A 149 -28.49 11.40 8.80
CA SER A 149 -29.74 11.30 9.53
C SER A 149 -29.63 11.86 10.96
N SER A 150 -29.01 13.02 11.11
CA SER A 150 -29.38 13.91 12.22
C SER A 150 -29.58 15.33 11.70
N SER A 151 -30.85 15.70 11.69
CA SER A 151 -31.36 17.07 11.77
C SER A 151 -30.52 17.89 12.75
N GLY A 152 -29.77 18.87 12.25
CA GLY A 152 -28.98 19.78 13.08
C GLY A 152 -28.11 20.73 12.26
N LYS A 153 -28.42 22.02 12.35
CA LYS A 153 -27.73 23.17 11.75
C LYS A 153 -26.20 23.12 11.92
N ASP A 154 -25.51 23.62 10.91
CA ASP A 154 -24.14 24.14 10.93
C ASP A 154 -23.05 23.23 11.51
N LYS A 155 -22.60 22.24 10.72
CA LYS A 155 -21.25 21.70 10.86
C LYS A 155 -20.45 22.03 9.62
N ALA A 156 -19.50 22.94 9.77
CA ALA A 156 -18.47 23.21 8.78
C ALA A 156 -17.96 21.89 8.21
N LYS A 157 -18.18 21.71 6.90
CA LYS A 157 -17.75 20.53 6.14
C LYS A 157 -16.24 20.39 6.35
N LYS A 158 -15.81 19.42 7.18
CA LYS A 158 -14.37 19.18 7.44
C LYS A 158 -13.68 19.05 6.08
N PRO A 159 -12.55 19.75 5.85
CA PRO A 159 -11.87 19.68 4.56
C PRO A 159 -11.44 18.23 4.31
N ASN A 160 -11.79 17.72 3.12
CA ASN A 160 -11.39 16.39 2.71
C ASN A 160 -9.86 16.38 2.51
N ARG A 161 -9.14 15.71 3.41
CA ARG A 161 -7.67 15.65 3.38
C ARG A 161 -7.24 14.62 2.35
N LEU A 162 -6.96 15.09 1.12
CA LEU A 162 -6.58 14.25 -0.01
C LEU A 162 -5.09 13.91 0.01
N ASN A 163 -4.72 12.72 -0.46
CA ASN A 163 -3.31 12.38 -0.70
C ASN A 163 -2.82 13.14 -1.92
N ILE A 164 -1.56 13.56 -1.92
CA ILE A 164 -0.97 14.34 -3.01
C ILE A 164 0.19 13.55 -3.58
N VAL A 165 0.06 13.18 -4.84
CA VAL A 165 1.05 12.39 -5.58
C VAL A 165 1.61 13.26 -6.71
N GLY A 166 2.93 13.39 -6.73
CA GLY A 166 3.67 14.08 -7.76
C GLY A 166 4.41 13.10 -8.67
N LEU A 167 4.12 13.16 -9.96
CA LEU A 167 4.62 12.27 -10.99
C LEU A 167 5.42 13.03 -12.05
N ASP A 168 6.32 12.33 -12.74
CA ASP A 168 6.94 12.82 -13.96
C ASP A 168 5.95 12.85 -15.15
N ARG A 169 6.30 13.56 -16.23
CA ARG A 169 5.54 13.61 -17.50
C ARG A 169 5.22 12.22 -18.06
N SER A 170 6.10 11.24 -17.86
CA SER A 170 5.88 9.85 -18.30
C SER A 170 4.91 9.06 -17.41
N LYS A 171 4.53 9.59 -16.24
CA LYS A 171 3.72 8.92 -15.20
C LYS A 171 4.33 7.62 -14.66
N GLN A 172 5.64 7.40 -14.86
CA GLN A 172 6.36 6.22 -14.39
C GLN A 172 7.15 6.49 -13.10
N PHE A 173 7.62 7.72 -12.90
CA PHE A 173 8.47 8.09 -11.77
C PHE A 173 7.70 8.85 -10.70
N LEU A 174 7.87 8.41 -9.46
CA LEU A 174 7.29 9.03 -8.28
C LEU A 174 8.26 10.07 -7.73
N LEU A 175 7.89 11.35 -7.85
CA LEU A 175 8.73 12.49 -7.45
C LEU A 175 8.34 13.07 -6.10
N HIS A 176 7.06 12.93 -5.73
CA HIS A 176 6.53 13.43 -4.47
C HIS A 176 5.34 12.58 -4.03
N ILE A 177 5.24 12.33 -2.73
CA ILE A 177 4.08 11.68 -2.13
C ILE A 177 3.90 12.25 -0.72
N VAL A 178 2.68 12.70 -0.42
CA VAL A 178 2.31 13.24 0.89
C VAL A 178 0.91 12.73 1.24
N SER A 179 0.78 12.20 2.46
CA SER A 179 -0.51 11.78 2.99
C SER A 179 -1.35 13.00 3.34
N GLY A 180 -2.66 12.94 3.13
CA GLY A 180 -3.55 14.06 3.48
C GLY A 180 -3.47 14.48 4.95
N THR A 181 -3.11 13.55 5.85
CA THR A 181 -2.86 13.81 7.28
C THR A 181 -1.72 14.79 7.55
N ASP A 182 -0.77 14.89 6.63
CA ASP A 182 0.46 15.67 6.79
C ASP A 182 0.38 16.98 6.01
N VAL A 183 -0.65 17.14 5.17
CA VAL A 183 -0.93 18.39 4.46
C VAL A 183 -1.69 19.30 5.41
N GLU A 184 -1.01 20.33 5.92
CA GLU A 184 -1.62 21.37 6.74
C GLU A 184 -2.25 22.47 5.87
N LYS A 185 -1.41 23.32 5.27
CA LYS A 185 -1.81 24.43 4.39
C LYS A 185 -1.01 24.44 3.10
N ASP A 186 0.32 24.33 3.23
CA ASP A 186 1.23 24.44 2.10
C ASP A 186 1.96 23.11 1.84
N ILE A 187 2.33 22.88 0.58
CA ILE A 187 3.10 21.72 0.15
C ILE A 187 4.44 22.22 -0.38
N GLN A 188 5.53 21.75 0.23
CA GLN A 188 6.87 22.13 -0.17
C GLN A 188 7.45 21.12 -1.19
N VAL A 189 7.67 21.60 -2.41
CA VAL A 189 8.38 20.85 -3.46
C VAL A 189 9.73 21.50 -3.71
N HIS A 190 10.80 20.71 -3.60
CA HIS A 190 12.15 21.22 -3.82
C HIS A 190 12.35 21.58 -5.30
N LYS A 191 12.79 22.82 -5.58
CA LYS A 191 13.04 23.33 -6.94
C LYS A 191 13.91 22.40 -7.79
N ARG A 192 14.93 21.76 -7.18
CA ARG A 192 15.80 20.80 -7.85
C ARG A 192 15.06 19.64 -8.51
N LYS A 193 13.96 19.16 -7.92
CA LYS A 193 13.15 18.06 -8.49
C LYS A 193 12.50 18.52 -9.79
N ILE A 194 11.87 19.68 -9.76
CA ILE A 194 11.22 20.29 -10.93
C ILE A 194 12.26 20.60 -12.02
N GLN A 195 13.43 21.11 -11.65
CA GLN A 195 14.52 21.37 -12.59
C GLN A 195 15.05 20.08 -13.25
N ALA A 196 15.16 18.98 -12.49
CA ALA A 196 15.67 17.72 -13.00
C ALA A 196 14.73 17.04 -14.01
N VAL A 197 13.42 17.04 -13.74
CA VAL A 197 12.43 16.40 -14.65
C VAL A 197 11.88 17.36 -15.71
N GLY A 198 11.95 18.66 -15.46
CA GLY A 198 11.41 19.75 -16.28
C GLY A 198 9.91 19.98 -16.09
N GLN A 199 9.12 18.92 -15.85
CA GLN A 199 7.69 19.01 -15.62
C GLN A 199 7.25 17.97 -14.58
N MET A 200 6.36 18.36 -13.69
CA MET A 200 5.79 17.50 -12.64
C MET A 200 4.27 17.62 -12.67
N GLU A 201 3.59 16.49 -12.77
CA GLU A 201 2.12 16.39 -12.68
C GLU A 201 1.73 16.09 -11.24
N ILE A 202 0.80 16.86 -10.68
CA ILE A 202 0.28 16.66 -9.33
C ILE A 202 -1.12 16.08 -9.43
N ARG A 203 -1.35 14.95 -8.75
CA ARG A 203 -2.61 14.22 -8.71
C ARG A 203 -3.08 14.03 -7.28
N SER A 204 -4.35 14.33 -7.04
CA SER A 204 -5.05 14.13 -5.76
C SER A 204 -6.08 13.00 -5.79
N ASP A 205 -6.32 12.42 -6.97
CA ASP A 205 -7.28 11.35 -7.23
C ASP A 205 -6.69 9.95 -7.01
N LEU A 206 -5.43 9.85 -6.56
CA LEU A 206 -4.72 8.60 -6.34
C LEU A 206 -4.67 8.22 -4.86
N MET A 207 -4.88 6.94 -4.59
CA MET A 207 -4.56 6.27 -3.33
C MET A 207 -3.42 5.29 -3.47
N ASP A 208 -2.65 5.16 -2.40
CA ASP A 208 -1.63 4.12 -2.26
C ASP A 208 -2.31 2.78 -1.88
N ALA A 209 -2.13 1.78 -2.73
CA ALA A 209 -2.71 0.45 -2.58
C ALA A 209 -1.96 -0.44 -1.58
N HIS A 210 -0.84 0.02 -0.99
CA HIS A 210 0.01 -0.78 -0.09
C HIS A 210 0.62 -2.03 -0.75
N LEU A 211 0.85 -1.95 -2.06
CA LEU A 211 1.58 -2.97 -2.80
C LEU A 211 2.85 -2.32 -3.35
N TYR A 212 4.00 -2.84 -2.93
CA TYR A 212 5.31 -2.29 -3.27
C TYR A 212 6.25 -3.38 -3.76
N ALA A 213 7.04 -3.07 -4.78
CA ALA A 213 8.24 -3.83 -5.12
C ALA A 213 9.47 -3.05 -4.69
N PHE A 214 10.31 -3.64 -3.85
CA PHE A 214 11.54 -3.06 -3.31
C PHE A 214 12.77 -3.80 -3.79
N LYS A 215 13.85 -3.07 -4.02
CA LYS A 215 15.19 -3.68 -4.07
C LYS A 215 15.63 -3.99 -2.65
N ARG A 216 15.99 -5.25 -2.36
CA ARG A 216 16.30 -5.72 -1.00
C ARG A 216 17.37 -4.89 -0.30
N THR A 217 18.48 -4.61 -0.98
CA THR A 217 19.61 -3.88 -0.38
C THR A 217 19.17 -2.51 0.14
N ILE A 218 18.41 -1.77 -0.68
CA ILE A 218 17.94 -0.43 -0.33
C ILE A 218 16.90 -0.49 0.78
N LEU A 219 16.02 -1.50 0.76
CA LEU A 219 15.06 -1.71 1.83
C LEU A 219 15.77 -1.99 3.16
N GLN A 220 16.77 -2.88 3.16
CA GLN A 220 17.59 -3.20 4.34
C GLN A 220 18.32 -1.96 4.86
N ASP A 221 19.00 -1.21 3.98
CA ASP A 221 19.72 0.02 4.35
C ASP A 221 18.79 1.03 5.05
N VAL A 222 17.58 1.25 4.53
CA VAL A 222 16.63 2.20 5.12
C VAL A 222 16.08 1.68 6.45
N LEU A 223 15.77 0.39 6.55
CA LEU A 223 15.24 -0.21 7.78
C LEU A 223 16.27 -0.24 8.92
N GLU A 224 17.56 -0.39 8.60
CA GLU A 224 18.68 -0.34 9.54
C GLU A 224 19.02 1.11 9.95
N GLN A 225 19.09 2.05 9.01
CA GLN A 225 19.42 3.44 9.31
C GLN A 225 18.32 4.19 10.07
N LYS A 226 17.05 3.75 9.93
CA LYS A 226 15.87 4.43 10.49
C LYS A 226 15.03 3.48 11.32
N GLU A 227 15.57 3.10 12.48
CA GLU A 227 14.90 2.20 13.43
C GLU A 227 13.56 2.74 13.96
N ALA A 228 13.42 4.08 14.04
CA ALA A 228 12.21 4.74 14.50
C ALA A 228 11.01 4.62 13.53
N TYR A 229 11.23 4.26 12.26
CA TYR A 229 10.15 4.14 11.29
C TYR A 229 9.26 2.94 11.60
N ARG A 230 7.95 3.21 11.69
CA ARG A 230 6.86 2.26 11.95
C ARG A 230 6.02 1.98 10.71
N SER A 231 5.90 2.93 9.76
CA SER A 231 5.00 2.79 8.60
C SER A 231 5.74 2.89 7.27
N ILE A 232 5.57 1.88 6.41
CA ILE A 232 6.13 1.91 5.06
C ILE A 232 5.54 3.06 4.25
N ARG A 233 4.21 3.23 4.31
CA ARG A 233 3.46 4.22 3.54
C ARG A 233 3.76 5.65 3.99
N LEU A 234 3.84 5.90 5.29
CA LEU A 234 3.95 7.26 5.84
C LEU A 234 5.40 7.72 6.01
N GLU A 235 6.35 6.80 6.13
CA GLU A 235 7.73 7.15 6.46
C GLU A 235 8.73 6.60 5.44
N VAL A 236 8.77 5.29 5.22
CA VAL A 236 9.78 4.65 4.35
C VAL A 236 9.66 5.13 2.89
N LEU A 237 8.46 5.08 2.31
CA LEU A 237 8.22 5.48 0.93
C LEU A 237 8.46 6.99 0.73
N PRO A 238 7.89 7.90 1.55
CA PRO A 238 8.21 9.33 1.46
C PRO A 238 9.69 9.64 1.68
N TYR A 239 10.38 8.93 2.58
CA TYR A 239 11.83 9.07 2.79
C TYR A 239 12.60 8.71 1.53
N LEU A 240 12.32 7.55 0.92
CA LEU A 240 12.96 7.12 -0.33
C LEU A 240 12.72 8.16 -1.44
N VAL A 241 11.48 8.63 -1.62
CA VAL A 241 11.13 9.65 -2.61
C VAL A 241 11.82 11.00 -2.33
N ARG A 242 12.03 11.39 -1.06
CA ARG A 242 12.76 12.62 -0.68
C ARG A 242 14.27 12.49 -0.83
N SER A 243 14.80 11.28 -0.65
CA SER A 243 16.22 10.97 -0.80
C SER A 243 16.68 10.93 -2.26
N GLN A 244 15.76 10.72 -3.20
CA GLN A 244 16.02 10.82 -4.64
C GLN A 244 16.73 12.14 -4.99
N LEU A 245 17.65 12.07 -5.95
CA LEU A 245 18.34 13.24 -6.51
C LEU A 245 19.14 14.04 -5.45
N ARG A 246 19.48 13.42 -4.31
CA ARG A 246 20.54 13.93 -3.44
C ARG A 246 21.87 13.56 -4.10
N SER A 247 22.66 14.57 -4.46
CA SER A 247 24.08 14.37 -4.70
C SER A 247 24.72 13.97 -3.37
N THR A 248 25.32 12.78 -3.30
CA THR A 248 26.29 12.49 -2.24
C THR A 248 27.38 13.56 -2.31
N PRO A 249 27.66 14.32 -1.24
CA PRO A 249 28.84 15.18 -1.24
C PRO A 249 30.05 14.28 -1.44
N SER A 250 30.83 14.55 -2.48
CA SER A 250 32.11 13.88 -2.71
C SER A 250 32.96 14.03 -1.45
N GLY A 251 33.56 12.92 -1.02
CA GLY A 251 34.16 12.75 0.31
C GLY A 251 35.06 13.90 0.79
N GLY A 252 34.78 14.31 2.01
CA GLY A 252 35.68 14.99 2.93
C GLY A 252 35.30 14.52 4.34
N SER A 253 36.24 13.91 5.04
CA SER A 253 36.08 13.42 6.42
C SER A 253 35.53 14.50 7.35
N GLY A 254 34.52 14.15 8.16
CA GLY A 254 34.10 14.98 9.29
C GLY A 254 32.67 14.73 9.77
N THR A 255 32.55 13.94 10.84
CA THR A 255 31.56 14.03 11.95
C THR A 255 30.12 14.49 11.69
N SER A 256 29.20 13.60 12.04
CA SER A 256 27.78 13.81 12.27
C SER A 256 27.48 14.83 13.38
N VAL A 257 26.66 15.84 13.10
CA VAL A 257 25.69 16.44 14.04
C VAL A 257 24.51 16.98 13.22
N ASP A 258 23.31 16.46 13.47
CA ASP A 258 22.05 17.16 13.19
C ASP A 258 21.82 18.13 14.34
N GLU A 259 21.63 19.43 14.08
CA GLU A 259 20.74 20.27 14.89
C GLU A 259 20.32 21.54 14.15
N ILE A 260 19.06 21.90 14.40
CA ILE A 260 18.35 23.10 13.96
C ILE A 260 18.84 24.26 14.84
N GLU A 261 19.29 25.37 14.25
CA GLU A 261 18.77 26.71 14.60
C GLU A 261 19.35 27.83 13.72
N SER A 262 18.51 28.85 13.58
CA SER A 262 18.72 30.10 12.87
C SER A 262 19.98 30.85 13.32
N SER A 263 20.78 31.33 12.38
CA SER A 263 21.44 32.63 12.51
C SER A 263 21.81 33.21 11.15
N ALA A 264 21.59 34.51 11.03
CA ALA A 264 21.91 35.30 9.87
C ALA A 264 23.43 35.38 9.65
N PHE A 265 23.88 35.22 8.41
CA PHE A 265 25.17 35.77 7.97
C PHE A 265 25.11 36.28 6.52
N GLN A 266 25.62 37.49 6.36
CA GLN A 266 25.71 38.27 5.13
C GLN A 266 26.85 37.79 4.22
N SER A 267 26.61 37.99 2.92
CA SER A 267 27.51 38.23 1.77
C SER A 267 28.85 37.49 1.68
N SER A 268 29.10 36.84 0.53
CA SER A 268 30.06 37.32 -0.48
C SER A 268 30.08 36.40 -1.70
N GLY A 269 30.30 36.99 -2.87
CA GLY A 269 29.99 36.42 -4.18
C GLY A 269 30.79 35.18 -4.61
N ASN A 270 30.17 34.40 -5.49
CA ASN A 270 30.64 34.23 -6.87
C ASN A 270 29.57 33.48 -7.67
N LEU A 271 28.71 34.23 -8.35
CA LEU A 271 27.85 33.74 -9.43
C LEU A 271 28.72 33.50 -10.66
N GLN A 272 29.13 32.26 -10.91
CA GLN A 272 29.46 31.84 -12.27
C GLN A 272 28.25 31.14 -12.88
N CYS A 273 27.46 31.97 -13.56
CA CYS A 273 26.38 31.55 -14.44
C CYS A 273 27.01 30.98 -15.72
N LEU A 274 27.04 29.66 -15.87
CA LEU A 274 27.37 29.03 -17.15
C LEU A 274 26.09 28.94 -18.00
N SER A 275 25.86 30.00 -18.77
CA SER A 275 24.98 29.99 -19.93
C SER A 275 25.63 29.18 -21.05
N GLN A 276 25.17 27.94 -21.25
CA GLN A 276 25.35 27.25 -22.52
C GLN A 276 23.98 26.82 -23.03
N HIS A 277 23.39 27.69 -23.87
CA HIS A 277 22.36 27.31 -24.81
C HIS A 277 22.91 26.23 -25.75
N ARG A 278 22.55 24.97 -25.51
CA ARG A 278 22.62 23.92 -26.52
C ARG A 278 21.19 23.52 -26.88
N VAL A 279 20.76 23.99 -28.05
CA VAL A 279 19.57 23.50 -28.75
C VAL A 279 19.88 22.05 -29.15
N ILE A 280 19.33 21.07 -28.41
CA ILE A 280 19.44 19.65 -28.74
C ILE A 280 18.03 19.07 -28.86
N ALA A 281 17.84 18.29 -29.91
CA ALA A 281 16.57 17.74 -30.37
C ALA A 281 15.81 16.95 -29.28
N PRO A 282 14.45 16.92 -29.31
CA PRO A 282 13.62 16.51 -28.17
C PRO A 282 13.56 15.00 -27.89
N SER A 283 14.09 14.14 -28.76
CA SER A 283 13.76 12.71 -28.75
C SER A 283 14.78 11.79 -28.08
N ALA A 284 16.00 12.25 -27.81
CA ALA A 284 17.08 11.38 -27.30
C ALA A 284 17.60 11.76 -25.88
N PHE A 285 17.05 12.80 -25.24
CA PHE A 285 17.73 13.50 -24.14
C PHE A 285 17.16 13.31 -22.71
N LYS A 286 16.33 12.30 -22.41
CA LYS A 286 15.72 12.19 -21.06
C LYS A 286 15.89 10.88 -20.30
N GLN A 287 16.52 9.85 -20.88
CA GLN A 287 16.91 8.66 -20.11
C GLN A 287 18.19 8.89 -19.30
N ASP A 288 18.98 9.91 -19.67
CA ASP A 288 20.39 10.02 -19.26
C ASP A 288 20.66 11.00 -18.11
N VAL A 289 19.74 11.95 -17.85
CA VAL A 289 19.91 12.91 -16.73
C VAL A 289 19.68 12.24 -15.37
N LEU A 290 18.87 11.19 -15.33
CA LEU A 290 18.65 10.35 -14.13
C LEU A 290 19.58 9.12 -14.07
N SER A 291 20.22 8.73 -15.18
CA SER A 291 21.22 7.65 -15.20
C SER A 291 22.60 8.12 -14.73
N ARG A 292 22.94 9.39 -14.97
CA ARG A 292 24.27 9.97 -14.71
C ARG A 292 24.50 10.49 -13.29
N SER A 293 23.51 10.45 -12.40
CA SER A 293 23.76 10.68 -10.97
C SER A 293 24.29 9.38 -10.34
N SER A 294 25.60 9.26 -10.25
CA SER A 294 26.37 8.09 -9.76
C SER A 294 26.14 7.71 -8.27
N GLY A 295 25.00 8.08 -7.69
CA GLY A 295 24.62 7.74 -6.31
C GLY A 295 23.13 7.92 -5.99
N GLY A 296 22.26 8.16 -6.98
CA GLY A 296 20.83 8.40 -6.77
C GLY A 296 19.96 7.16 -7.03
N HIS A 297 19.05 6.86 -6.11
CA HIS A 297 18.02 5.84 -6.31
C HIS A 297 16.77 6.41 -6.99
N ARG A 298 16.07 5.59 -7.78
CA ARG A 298 14.81 5.96 -8.47
C ARG A 298 13.62 5.32 -7.77
N CYS A 299 12.53 6.06 -7.54
CA CYS A 299 11.26 5.47 -7.13
C CYS A 299 10.26 5.59 -8.28
N CYS A 300 9.58 4.49 -8.58
CA CYS A 300 8.58 4.42 -9.62
C CYS A 300 7.19 4.28 -9.02
N ALA A 301 6.18 4.58 -9.83
CA ALA A 301 4.80 4.26 -9.54
C ALA A 301 4.23 3.45 -10.70
N TYR A 302 3.47 2.40 -10.39
CA TYR A 302 2.60 1.74 -11.33
C TYR A 302 1.17 2.23 -11.07
N ILE A 303 0.58 2.88 -12.06
CA ILE A 303 -0.77 3.44 -11.94
C ILE A 303 -1.76 2.45 -12.54
N ALA A 304 -2.66 1.94 -11.71
CA ALA A 304 -3.72 1.06 -12.17
C ALA A 304 -4.63 1.78 -13.17
N SER A 305 -5.07 1.05 -14.20
CA SER A 305 -6.11 1.53 -15.11
C SER A 305 -7.41 1.74 -14.34
N LYS A 306 -8.22 2.74 -14.70
CA LYS A 306 -9.52 3.01 -14.08
C LYS A 306 -10.52 1.85 -14.19
N SER A 307 -10.27 0.91 -15.11
CA SER A 307 -11.05 -0.31 -15.29
C SER A 307 -10.75 -1.41 -14.28
N LYS A 308 -9.65 -1.29 -13.51
CA LYS A 308 -9.23 -2.30 -12.55
C LYS A 308 -9.71 -1.93 -11.15
N TYR A 309 -10.32 -2.89 -10.46
CA TYR A 309 -10.72 -2.70 -9.08
C TYR A 309 -9.51 -2.68 -8.15
N CYS A 310 -9.52 -1.80 -7.17
CA CYS A 310 -8.46 -1.67 -6.18
C CYS A 310 -8.98 -0.88 -4.97
N HIS A 311 -9.25 -1.59 -3.88
CA HIS A 311 -9.74 -0.99 -2.65
C HIS A 311 -9.10 -1.66 -1.44
N ARG A 312 -8.90 -0.91 -0.35
CA ARG A 312 -8.29 -1.42 0.89
C ARG A 312 -9.30 -1.35 2.02
N LEU A 313 -9.35 -2.40 2.82
CA LEU A 313 -10.24 -2.53 3.96
C LEU A 313 -9.61 -1.84 5.18
N ASN A 314 -9.74 -0.51 5.27
CA ASN A 314 -9.14 0.29 6.35
C ASN A 314 -10.15 1.08 7.20
N SER A 315 -11.43 1.00 6.86
CA SER A 315 -12.56 1.65 7.53
C SER A 315 -13.83 0.83 7.36
N ILE A 316 -14.81 1.03 8.26
CA ILE A 316 -16.13 0.41 8.14
C ILE A 316 -16.78 0.79 6.80
N GLN A 317 -16.63 2.04 6.37
CA GLN A 317 -17.14 2.48 5.07
C GLN A 317 -16.53 1.68 3.91
N SER A 318 -15.19 1.53 3.88
CA SER A 318 -14.54 0.70 2.88
C SER A 318 -14.98 -0.77 2.95
N TYR A 319 -15.25 -1.30 4.14
CA TYR A 319 -15.75 -2.66 4.27
C TYR A 319 -17.13 -2.82 3.62
N CYS A 320 -18.04 -1.87 3.84
CA CYS A 320 -19.36 -1.86 3.20
C CYS A 320 -19.26 -1.67 1.68
N ASP A 321 -18.41 -0.74 1.23
CA ASP A 321 -18.18 -0.46 -0.18
C ASP A 321 -17.60 -1.69 -0.89
N ILE A 322 -16.56 -2.33 -0.35
CA ILE A 322 -15.98 -3.56 -0.92
C ILE A 322 -17.03 -4.67 -1.00
N ASN A 323 -17.83 -4.90 0.05
CA ASN A 323 -18.87 -5.92 0.02
C ASN A 323 -19.90 -5.67 -1.08
N ARG A 324 -20.33 -4.41 -1.24
CA ARG A 324 -21.26 -4.03 -2.31
C ARG A 324 -20.63 -4.26 -3.70
N ASP A 325 -19.40 -3.83 -3.89
CA ASP A 325 -18.74 -3.87 -5.20
C ASP A 325 -18.38 -5.31 -5.60
N VAL A 326 -17.92 -6.14 -4.66
CA VAL A 326 -17.59 -7.56 -4.90
C VAL A 326 -18.83 -8.38 -5.19
N ILE A 327 -19.98 -8.08 -4.59
CA ILE A 327 -21.25 -8.76 -4.92
C ILE A 327 -21.81 -8.26 -6.27
N GLY A 328 -21.55 -6.99 -6.61
CA GLY A 328 -22.02 -6.35 -7.83
C GLY A 328 -21.01 -6.36 -8.98
N GLU A 329 -20.36 -5.21 -9.20
CA GLU A 329 -19.55 -4.91 -10.39
C GLU A 329 -18.31 -5.80 -10.54
N VAL A 330 -17.78 -6.33 -9.44
CA VAL A 330 -16.49 -7.02 -9.36
C VAL A 330 -16.65 -8.47 -8.89
N SER A 331 -17.77 -9.09 -9.29
CA SER A 331 -18.12 -10.45 -8.91
C SER A 331 -17.09 -11.51 -9.30
N HIS A 332 -16.31 -11.26 -10.36
CA HIS A 332 -15.22 -12.15 -10.79
C HIS A 332 -14.12 -12.33 -9.73
N LEU A 333 -13.94 -11.38 -8.81
CA LEU A 333 -12.97 -11.51 -7.70
C LEU A 333 -13.41 -12.52 -6.63
N SER A 334 -14.71 -12.73 -6.48
CA SER A 334 -15.23 -13.64 -5.47
C SER A 334 -15.11 -15.11 -5.88
N GLY A 335 -15.00 -15.39 -7.18
CA GLY A 335 -15.09 -16.74 -7.73
C GLY A 335 -16.49 -17.36 -7.66
N TYR A 336 -17.50 -16.63 -7.17
CA TYR A 336 -18.90 -17.08 -7.08
C TYR A 336 -19.75 -16.51 -8.22
N SER A 337 -20.79 -17.25 -8.60
CA SER A 337 -21.90 -16.73 -9.38
C SER A 337 -22.99 -16.26 -8.42
N PHE A 338 -23.25 -14.95 -8.39
CA PHE A 338 -24.29 -14.38 -7.55
C PHE A 338 -25.66 -14.52 -8.24
N SER A 339 -26.62 -15.17 -7.57
CA SER A 339 -28.01 -15.23 -8.04
C SER A 339 -28.68 -13.86 -7.88
N ALA A 340 -29.50 -13.47 -8.85
CA ALA A 340 -30.26 -12.21 -8.86
C ALA A 340 -31.22 -12.05 -7.65
N GLN A 341 -31.46 -13.11 -6.89
CA GLN A 341 -32.34 -13.13 -5.72
C GLN A 341 -31.62 -12.78 -4.40
N ASN A 342 -30.32 -12.42 -4.41
CA ASN A 342 -29.53 -11.99 -3.24
C ASN A 342 -29.53 -12.96 -2.03
N ASN A 343 -29.94 -14.22 -2.21
CA ASN A 343 -29.84 -15.26 -1.21
C ASN A 343 -28.53 -16.01 -1.39
N ILE A 344 -27.47 -15.59 -0.69
CA ILE A 344 -26.17 -16.26 -0.73
C ILE A 344 -26.01 -17.06 0.57
N ILE A 345 -26.16 -18.38 0.44
CA ILE A 345 -25.78 -19.35 1.46
C ILE A 345 -24.52 -20.02 0.92
N HIS A 346 -23.39 -19.90 1.63
CA HIS A 346 -22.14 -20.56 1.25
C HIS A 346 -22.37 -22.09 1.20
N PRO A 347 -21.78 -22.86 0.26
CA PRO A 347 -22.06 -24.29 0.12
C PRO A 347 -21.71 -25.13 1.37
N SER A 348 -20.85 -24.64 2.26
CA SER A 348 -20.56 -25.26 3.57
C SER A 348 -21.50 -24.83 4.70
N SER A 349 -22.53 -24.02 4.43
CA SER A 349 -23.43 -23.51 5.47
C SER A 349 -24.36 -24.62 5.96
N VAL A 350 -24.28 -24.93 7.25
CA VAL A 350 -25.18 -25.90 7.88
C VAL A 350 -26.38 -25.15 8.50
N LEU A 351 -27.58 -25.59 8.17
CA LEU A 351 -28.83 -25.04 8.71
C LEU A 351 -28.97 -25.44 10.19
N GLY A 352 -28.69 -24.51 11.09
CA GLY A 352 -28.91 -24.69 12.53
C GLY A 352 -30.41 -24.76 12.85
N SER A 353 -30.81 -25.71 13.70
CA SER A 353 -32.20 -26.10 13.95
C SER A 353 -33.00 -25.17 14.87
N LYS A 354 -32.74 -23.85 14.88
CA LYS A 354 -33.53 -22.92 15.71
C LYS A 354 -34.00 -21.69 14.93
N THR A 355 -35.33 -21.55 14.98
CA THR A 355 -36.23 -20.40 14.74
C THR A 355 -36.52 -19.97 13.31
N THR A 356 -37.66 -20.48 12.83
CA THR A 356 -38.73 -19.69 12.20
C THR A 356 -38.94 -18.36 12.93
N ASP A 357 -38.73 -17.24 12.23
CA ASP A 357 -39.75 -16.21 12.05
C ASP A 357 -39.29 -15.17 11.03
N HIS A 358 -40.23 -14.80 10.17
CA HIS A 358 -40.08 -13.89 9.06
C HIS A 358 -39.64 -12.50 9.56
N THR A 359 -38.44 -12.03 9.20
CA THR A 359 -38.10 -10.66 8.71
C THR A 359 -36.57 -10.56 8.47
N VAL A 360 -36.18 -10.57 7.19
CA VAL A 360 -35.10 -9.80 6.53
C VAL A 360 -33.71 -9.69 7.20
N PHE A 361 -32.76 -10.47 6.64
CA PHE A 361 -31.47 -10.03 6.11
C PHE A 361 -30.79 -8.81 6.77
N LEU A 362 -30.23 -9.01 7.96
CA LEU A 362 -29.05 -8.31 8.47
C LEU A 362 -28.64 -9.03 9.77
N LEU A 363 -27.34 -9.27 9.94
CA LEU A 363 -26.71 -9.93 11.09
C LEU A 363 -26.67 -11.46 11.05
N ARG A 364 -25.66 -12.00 10.37
CA ARG A 364 -24.96 -13.20 10.84
C ARG A 364 -23.44 -13.06 10.78
N VAL A 365 -22.93 -11.94 11.28
CA VAL A 365 -21.48 -11.76 11.53
C VAL A 365 -21.02 -12.58 12.75
N HIS A 366 -21.93 -13.05 13.61
CA HIS A 366 -21.57 -13.70 14.88
C HIS A 366 -21.64 -15.24 14.89
N SER A 367 -22.09 -15.90 13.80
CA SER A 367 -22.36 -17.35 13.81
C SER A 367 -21.54 -18.17 12.82
N LEU A 368 -20.76 -17.56 11.93
CA LEU A 368 -19.96 -18.28 10.94
C LEU A 368 -18.56 -18.67 11.45
N VAL A 369 -18.11 -18.09 12.56
CA VAL A 369 -16.80 -18.41 13.15
C VAL A 369 -16.82 -19.77 13.89
N THR A 370 -18.00 -20.29 14.24
CA THR A 370 -18.12 -21.52 15.05
C THR A 370 -18.26 -22.81 14.22
N SER A 371 -18.24 -22.75 12.88
CA SER A 371 -18.39 -23.96 12.04
C SER A 371 -17.25 -24.19 11.05
N VAL A 372 -16.12 -23.49 11.22
CA VAL A 372 -14.87 -23.76 10.46
C VAL A 372 -13.66 -23.76 11.40
N VAL A 373 -13.82 -24.29 12.61
CA VAL A 373 -12.72 -24.65 13.51
C VAL A 373 -12.74 -26.14 13.75
#